data_AF-A0ABD6YYZ8-F1
#
_entry.id   AF-A0ABD6YYZ8-F1
#
_cell.length_a   1.000
_cell.length_b   1.000
_cell.length_c   1.000
_cell.angle_alpha   90.00
_cell.angle_beta   90.00
_cell.angle_gamma   90.00
#
_symmetry.space_group_name_H-M   'P 1'
#
loop_
_entity.id
_entity.type
_entity.pdbx_description
1 polymer ?
#
loop_
_entity_poly.entity_id
_entity_poly.type
_entity_poly.pdbx_seq_one_letter_code
_entity_poly.pdbx_strand_id
1 'polypeptide(L)'
;MNNFWEILFIVAIIGFQSFAGYLGNKYLGAILPIVFSLIVIYLFVTGKLTVSFRDILMPFVGLFALLGIYESADQSKKAKIKKEMEKMKAKDHISQ
;
A
#
# COMPACT_ATOMS: atom_id res chain seq x y z
N MET A 1 -6.95 26.96 -6.72
CA MET A 1 -6.09 25.76 -6.78
C MET A 1 -6.95 24.61 -7.26
N ASN A 2 -6.60 23.95 -8.36
CA ASN A 2 -7.46 22.92 -8.95
C ASN A 2 -7.21 21.57 -8.25
N ASN A 3 -8.16 21.15 -7.43
CA ASN A 3 -8.19 19.87 -6.69
C ASN A 3 -8.07 18.62 -7.60
N PHE A 4 -8.20 18.80 -8.92
CA PHE A 4 -8.04 17.75 -9.91
C PHE A 4 -6.67 17.06 -9.82
N TRP A 5 -5.59 17.82 -9.65
CA TRP A 5 -4.24 17.25 -9.58
C TRP A 5 -4.01 16.44 -8.30
N GLU A 6 -4.53 16.89 -7.16
CA GLU A 6 -4.47 16.15 -5.90
C GLU A 6 -5.21 14.81 -6.01
N ILE A 7 -6.42 14.81 -6.55
CA ILE A 7 -7.23 13.60 -6.73
C ILE A 7 -6.51 12.62 -7.66
N LEU A 8 -5.97 13.10 -8.78
CA LEU A 8 -5.23 12.25 -9.71
C LEU A 8 -4.01 11.61 -9.04
N PHE A 9 -3.29 12.36 -8.22
CA PHE A 9 -2.12 11.87 -7.49
C PHE A 9 -2.49 10.80 -6.47
N ILE A 10 -3.57 10.99 -5.71
CA ILE A 10 -4.08 10.01 -4.75
C ILE A 10 -4.49 8.72 -5.47
N VAL A 11 -5.22 8.82 -6.59
CA VAL A 11 -5.64 7.66 -7.39
C VAL A 11 -4.43 6.91 -7.94
N ALA A 12 -3.40 7.63 -8.42
CA ALA A 12 -2.17 7.02 -8.92
C ALA A 12 -1.41 6.26 -7.80
N ILE A 13 -1.31 6.84 -6.60
CA ILE A 13 -0.68 6.19 -5.44
C ILE A 13 -1.42 4.90 -5.06
N ILE A 14 -2.75 4.97 -4.93
CA ILE A 14 -3.57 3.81 -4.56
C ILE A 14 -3.47 2.73 -5.64
N GLY A 15 -3.53 3.12 -6.92
CA GLY A 15 -3.40 2.23 -8.05
C GLY A 15 -2.04 1.53 -8.07
N PHE A 16 -0.95 2.28 -7.89
CA PHE A 16 0.40 1.71 -7.85
C PHE A 16 0.58 0.76 -6.66
N GLN A 17 0.14 1.14 -5.46
CA GLN A 17 0.23 0.29 -4.26
C GLN A 17 -0.59 -1.00 -4.41
N SER A 18 -1.82 -0.88 -4.94
CA SER A 18 -2.68 -2.04 -5.20
C SER A 18 -2.09 -2.95 -6.28
N PHE A 19 -1.51 -2.37 -7.33
CA PHE A 19 -0.82 -3.14 -8.37
C PHE A 19 0.41 -3.86 -7.83
N ALA A 20 1.24 -3.18 -7.05
CA ALA A 20 2.41 -3.77 -6.40
C ALA A 20 2.02 -4.93 -5.46
N GLY A 21 0.93 -4.75 -4.69
CA GLY A 21 0.36 -5.80 -3.84
C GLY A 21 -0.18 -6.98 -4.66
N TYR A 22 -0.85 -6.70 -5.78
CA TYR A 22 -1.31 -7.74 -6.70
C TYR A 22 -0.15 -8.51 -7.36
N LEU A 23 0.97 -7.86 -7.68
CA LEU A 23 2.15 -8.59 -8.15
C LEU A 23 2.74 -9.48 -7.04
N GLY A 24 2.47 -9.19 -5.77
CA GLY A 24 3.09 -9.86 -4.63
C GLY A 24 4.57 -9.51 -4.49
N ASN A 25 5.04 -8.45 -5.15
CA ASN A 25 6.42 -8.02 -5.10
C ASN A 25 6.60 -7.03 -3.96
N LYS A 26 7.19 -7.51 -2.86
CA LYS A 26 7.45 -6.71 -1.64
C LYS A 26 8.33 -5.49 -1.92
N TYR A 27 9.26 -5.57 -2.86
CA TYR A 27 10.13 -4.45 -3.22
C TYR A 27 9.34 -3.33 -3.88
N LEU A 28 8.45 -3.64 -4.83
CA LEU A 28 7.61 -2.64 -5.50
C LEU A 28 6.66 -1.94 -4.51
N GLY A 29 6.07 -2.69 -3.58
CA GLY A 29 5.19 -2.14 -2.55
C GLY A 29 5.92 -1.19 -1.59
N ALA A 30 7.19 -1.49 -1.28
CA ALA A 30 8.00 -0.73 -0.34
C ALA A 30 8.58 0.57 -0.92
N ILE A 31 8.64 0.74 -2.24
CA ILE A 31 9.23 1.94 -2.87
C ILE A 31 8.56 3.23 -2.39
N LEU A 32 7.22 3.35 -2.47
CA LEU A 32 6.56 4.58 -2.03
C LEU A 32 6.67 4.81 -0.52
N PRO A 33 6.48 3.82 0.37
CA PRO A 33 6.75 3.98 1.80
C PRO A 33 8.16 4.51 2.08
N ILE A 34 9.19 3.96 1.40
CA ILE A 34 10.58 4.40 1.59
C ILE A 34 10.76 5.84 1.11
N VAL A 35 10.30 6.16 -0.09
CA VAL A 35 10.39 7.53 -0.65
C VAL A 35 9.66 8.52 0.26
N PHE A 36 8.46 8.17 0.74
CA PHE A 36 7.70 8.98 1.67
C PHE A 36 8.46 9.20 2.99
N SER A 37 9.03 8.16 3.59
CA SER A 37 9.86 8.27 4.79
C SER A 37 11.07 9.20 4.57
N LEU A 38 11.76 9.09 3.43
CA LEU A 38 12.89 9.97 3.12
C LEU A 38 12.47 11.43 3.02
N ILE A 39 11.32 11.71 2.41
CA ILE A 39 10.76 13.07 2.33
C ILE A 39 10.43 13.61 3.73
N VAL A 40 9.81 12.79 4.59
CA VAL A 40 9.50 13.18 5.97
C VAL A 40 10.77 13.49 6.76
N ILE A 41 11.80 12.63 6.67
CA ILE A 41 13.09 12.84 7.33
C ILE A 41 13.73 14.13 6.82
N TYR A 42 13.71 14.37 5.50
CA TYR A 42 14.24 15.60 4.92
C TYR A 42 13.52 16.86 5.43
N LEU A 43 12.19 16.83 5.50
CA LEU A 43 11.40 17.95 6.03
C LEU A 43 11.65 18.17 7.53
N PHE A 44 11.91 17.09 8.28
CA PHE A 44 12.28 17.15 9.69
C PHE A 44 13.66 17.80 9.89
N VAL A 45 14.68 17.32 9.16
CA VAL A 45 16.05 17.85 9.25
C VAL A 45 16.15 19.29 8.77
N THR A 46 15.33 19.71 7.80
CA THR A 46 15.28 21.10 7.32
C THR A 46 14.49 22.04 8.23
N GLY A 47 13.99 21.55 9.38
CA GLY A 47 13.23 22.35 10.34
C GLY A 47 11.88 22.82 9.82
N LYS A 48 11.37 22.20 8.73
CA LYS A 48 10.07 22.54 8.14
C LYS A 48 8.91 21.82 8.81
N LEU A 49 9.16 20.77 9.60
CA LEU A 49 8.19 20.21 10.53
C LEU A 49 8.33 20.88 11.89
N THR A 50 7.20 21.35 12.42
CA THR A 50 7.10 21.68 13.84
C THR A 50 7.01 20.39 14.66
N VAL A 51 7.47 20.39 15.91
CA VAL A 51 7.35 19.23 16.81
C VAL A 51 5.93 19.15 17.40
N SER A 52 4.93 19.41 16.57
CA SER A 52 3.51 19.36 16.93
C SER A 52 3.01 17.93 16.82
N PHE A 53 2.03 17.57 17.64
CA PHE A 53 1.42 16.24 17.63
C PHE A 53 0.93 15.84 16.23
N ARG A 54 0.38 16.79 15.48
CA ARG A 54 -0.09 16.58 14.10
C ARG A 54 1.05 16.25 13.14
N ASP A 55 2.16 16.97 13.24
CA ASP A 55 3.31 16.85 12.34
C ASP A 55 4.07 15.54 12.57
N ILE A 56 4.01 15.01 13.79
CA ILE A 56 4.51 13.68 14.12
C ILE A 56 3.53 12.61 13.63
N LEU A 57 2.23 12.76 13.90
CA LEU A 57 1.23 11.72 13.63
C LEU A 57 0.91 11.55 12.13
N MET A 58 0.85 12.64 11.36
CA MET A 58 0.52 12.60 9.93
C MET A 58 1.43 11.67 9.11
N PRO A 59 2.77 11.72 9.27
CA PRO A 59 3.68 10.78 8.64
C PRO A 59 3.38 9.32 8.97
N PHE A 60 3.08 8.99 10.23
CA PHE A 60 2.73 7.62 10.62
C PHE A 60 1.45 7.17 9.93
N VAL A 61 0.40 8.00 9.94
CA VAL A 61 -0.87 7.68 9.26
C VAL A 61 -0.64 7.46 7.76
N GLY A 62 0.16 8.31 7.11
CA GLY A 62 0.52 8.15 5.70
C GLY A 62 1.24 6.83 5.41
N LEU A 63 2.25 6.48 6.22
CA LEU A 63 2.98 5.22 6.11
C LEU A 63 2.09 4.00 6.33
N PHE A 64 1.27 3.99 7.38
CA PHE A 64 0.34 2.90 7.66
C PHE A 64 -0.70 2.75 6.56
N ALA A 65 -1.19 3.85 5.99
CA ALA A 65 -2.11 3.81 4.86
C ALA A 65 -1.45 3.18 3.62
N LEU A 66 -0.23 3.61 3.28
CA LEU A 66 0.56 3.05 2.18
C LEU A 66 0.77 1.53 2.35
N LEU A 67 1.25 1.10 3.51
CA LEU A 67 1.47 -0.31 3.82
C LEU A 67 0.17 -1.12 3.84
N GLY A 68 -0.89 -0.55 4.41
CA GLY A 68 -2.20 -1.19 4.49
C GLY A 68 -2.85 -1.43 3.13
N ILE A 69 -2.72 -0.48 2.18
CA ILE A 69 -3.22 -0.66 0.81
C ILE A 69 -2.48 -1.80 0.12
N TYR A 70 -1.14 -1.85 0.22
CA TYR A 70 -0.34 -2.94 -0.33
C TYR A 70 -0.75 -4.29 0.25
N GLU A 71 -0.82 -4.38 1.58
CA GLU A 71 -1.12 -5.63 2.27
C GLU A 71 -2.53 -6.13 1.95
N SER A 72 -3.50 -5.22 1.89
CA SER A 72 -4.88 -5.54 1.48
C SER A 72 -4.92 -6.14 0.07
N ALA A 73 -4.13 -5.60 -0.86
CA ALA A 73 -4.06 -6.09 -2.23
C ALA A 73 -3.35 -7.46 -2.34
N ASP A 74 -2.25 -7.66 -1.61
CA ASP A 74 -1.54 -8.96 -1.57
C ASP A 74 -2.40 -10.05 -0.92
N GLN A 75 -3.05 -9.74 0.21
CA GLN A 75 -3.96 -10.66 0.88
C GLN A 75 -5.16 -11.04 -0.01
N SER A 76 -5.74 -10.07 -0.73
CA SER A 76 -6.84 -10.33 -1.68
C SER A 76 -6.43 -11.32 -2.78
N LYS A 77 -5.22 -11.18 -3.31
CA LYS A 77 -4.68 -12.16 -4.28
C LYS A 77 -4.47 -13.54 -3.66
N LYS A 78 -3.85 -13.61 -2.48
CA LYS A 78 -3.63 -14.87 -1.76
C LYS A 78 -4.95 -15.57 -1.45
N ALA A 79 -5.98 -14.83 -1.05
CA ALA A 79 -7.32 -15.35 -0.79
C ALA A 79 -7.96 -15.92 -2.05
N LYS A 80 -7.83 -15.24 -3.21
CA LYS A 80 -8.30 -15.77 -4.50
C LYS A 80 -7.61 -17.08 -4.87
N ILE A 81 -6.28 -17.13 -4.79
CA ILE A 81 -5.50 -18.35 -5.09
C ILE A 81 -5.90 -19.50 -4.16
N LYS A 82 -6.05 -19.23 -2.86
CA LYS A 82 -6.49 -20.23 -1.89
C LYS A 82 -7.88 -20.79 -2.24
N LYS A 83 -8.82 -19.93 -2.61
CA LYS A 83 -10.17 -20.32 -3.01
C LYS A 83 -10.17 -21.16 -4.29
N GLU A 84 -9.28 -20.87 -5.24
CA GLU A 84 -9.13 -21.70 -6.45
C GLU A 84 -8.50 -23.07 -6.14
N MET A 85 -7.50 -23.13 -5.27
CA MET A 85 -6.94 -24.40 -4.79
C MET A 85 -7.99 -25.27 -4.08
N GLU A 86 -8.82 -24.69 -3.21
CA GLU A 86 -9.88 -25.42 -2.52
C GLU A 86 -10.92 -25.98 -3.50
N LYS A 87 -11.29 -25.23 -4.55
CA LYS A 87 -12.18 -25.72 -5.61
C LYS A 87 -11.57 -26.90 -6.38
N MET A 88 -10.28 -26.85 -6.69
CA MET A 88 -9.58 -27.95 -7.37
C MET A 88 -9.54 -29.21 -6.50
N LYS A 89 -9.18 -29.08 -5.22
CA LYS A 89 -9.19 -30.20 -4.26
C LYS A 89 -10.58 -30.83 -4.11
N ALA A 90 -11.63 -30.01 -4.04
CA ALA A 90 -13.00 -30.50 -3.95
C ALA A 90 -13.43 -31.28 -5.20
N LYS A 91 -13.04 -30.84 -6.39
CA LYS A 91 -13.30 -31.58 -7.64
C LYS A 91 -12.56 -32.91 -7.69
N ASP A 92 -11.29 -32.95 -7.29
CA ASP A 92 -10.51 -34.19 -7.27
C ASP A 92 -11.10 -35.21 -6.28
N HIS A 93 -11.57 -34.77 -5.11
CA HIS A 93 -12.19 -35.64 -4.11
C HIS A 93 -13.57 -36.17 -4.53
N ILE A 94 -14.27 -35.51 -5.45
CA ILE A 94 -15.57 -35.98 -5.99
C ILE A 94 -15.37 -36.95 -7.17
N SER A 95 -14.17 -37.00 -7.75
CA SER A 95 -13.84 -37.83 -8.91
C SER A 95 -13.19 -39.18 -8.57
N GLN A 96 -13.00 -39.50 -7.28
CA GLN A 96 -12.62 -40.83 -6.77
C GLN A 96 -13.84 -41.59 -6.27
#